data_AF-A0A973DZK6-F1
#
_entry.id   AF-A0A973DZK6-F1
#
_cell.length_a   1.000
_cell.length_b   1.000
_cell.length_c   1.000
_cell.angle_alpha   90.00
_cell.angle_beta   90.00
_cell.angle_gamma   90.00
#
_symmetry.space_group_name_H-M   'P 1'
#
loop_
_entity.id
_entity.type
_entity.pdbx_description
1 polymer ?
#
loop_
_entity_poly.entity_id
_entity_poly.type
_entity_poly.pdbx_seq_one_letter_code
_entity_poly.pdbx_strand_id
1 'polypeptide(L)'
;MNFIKTENIAIWITLLAIAFALSAMGLGIMSLFGPVPEAAQITPYLGGRSFGLGLVFAFAVLLKSPATYIAAFIAGAAREIGDIFGELTNTTPSMGTMTAEAGFAIVCLLAAYLAYKARNTSQ
;
A
#
# COMPACT_ATOMS: atom_id res chain seq x y z
N MET A 1 -24.28 1.92 5.28
CA MET A 1 -23.04 1.12 5.16
C MET A 1 -22.81 0.45 3.80
N ASN A 2 -23.75 0.52 2.84
CA ASN A 2 -23.60 -0.14 1.52
C ASN A 2 -22.72 0.62 0.50
N PHE A 3 -22.33 1.86 0.80
CA PHE A 3 -21.54 2.66 -0.15
C PHE A 3 -20.07 2.22 -0.24
N ILE A 4 -19.51 1.69 0.85
CA ILE A 4 -18.08 1.35 0.96
C ILE A 4 -17.85 -0.16 0.85
N LYS A 5 -18.84 -0.99 1.23
CA LYS A 5 -18.70 -2.45 1.22
C LYS A 5 -18.55 -2.96 -0.22
N THR A 6 -17.50 -3.74 -0.45
CA THR A 6 -17.35 -4.55 -1.66
C THR A 6 -17.98 -5.92 -1.43
N GLU A 7 -18.71 -6.44 -2.42
CA GLU A 7 -19.37 -7.75 -2.31
C GLU A 7 -18.32 -8.84 -2.03
N ASN A 8 -18.65 -9.73 -1.09
CA ASN A 8 -17.83 -10.88 -0.68
C ASN A 8 -16.46 -10.57 -0.03
N ILE A 9 -16.07 -9.30 0.05
CA ILE A 9 -14.87 -8.84 0.77
C ILE A 9 -15.27 -8.34 2.16
N ALA A 10 -14.52 -8.76 3.18
CA ALA A 10 -14.72 -8.28 4.55
C ALA A 10 -14.50 -6.77 4.63
N ILE A 11 -15.37 -6.05 5.35
CA ILE A 11 -15.33 -4.58 5.43
C ILE A 11 -13.98 -4.03 5.93
N TRP A 12 -13.29 -4.77 6.80
CA TRP A 12 -11.98 -4.40 7.32
C TRP A 12 -10.90 -4.33 6.23
N ILE A 13 -11.00 -5.13 5.16
CA ILE A 13 -10.06 -5.08 4.02
C ILE A 13 -10.28 -3.80 3.21
N THR A 14 -11.53 -3.38 3.04
CA THR A 14 -11.84 -2.09 2.43
C THR A 14 -11.36 -0.93 3.29
N LEU A 15 -11.59 -0.98 4.61
CA LEU A 15 -11.08 0.04 5.54
C LEU A 15 -9.55 0.11 5.53
N LEU A 16 -8.87 -1.03 5.43
CA LEU A 16 -7.42 -1.10 5.27
C LEU A 16 -6.96 -0.43 3.98
N ALA A 17 -7.61 -0.73 2.84
CA ALA A 17 -7.29 -0.09 1.57
C ALA A 17 -7.52 1.42 1.60
N ILE A 18 -8.57 1.90 2.29
CA ILE A 18 -8.81 3.34 2.48
C ILE A 18 -7.70 3.97 3.33
N ALA A 19 -7.33 3.32 4.44
CA ALA A 19 -6.27 3.81 5.30
C ALA A 19 -4.94 3.91 4.54
N PHE A 20 -4.61 2.89 3.73
CA PHE A 20 -3.41 2.87 2.89
C PHE A 20 -3.47 3.90 1.75
N ALA A 21 -4.63 4.11 1.13
CA ALA A 21 -4.80 5.15 0.14
C ALA A 21 -4.50 6.53 0.74
N LEU A 22 -5.11 6.85 1.88
CA LEU A 22 -4.94 8.14 2.56
C LEU A 22 -3.51 8.34 3.07
N SER A 23 -2.91 7.33 3.70
CA SER A 23 -1.54 7.45 4.22
C SER A 23 -0.51 7.58 3.09
N ALA A 24 -0.63 6.76 2.03
CA ALA A 24 0.33 6.78 0.92
C ALA A 24 0.18 8.04 0.06
N MET A 25 -1.05 8.51 -0.19
CA MET A 25 -1.28 9.80 -0.85
C MET A 25 -0.79 10.97 0.01
N GLY A 26 -1.08 10.96 1.32
CA GLY A 26 -0.63 12.00 2.24
C GLY A 26 0.89 12.10 2.28
N LEU A 27 1.58 10.97 2.49
CA LEU A 27 3.04 10.89 2.44
C LEU A 27 3.56 11.34 1.07
N GLY A 28 2.94 10.88 -0.01
CA GLY A 28 3.31 11.22 -1.38
C GLY A 28 3.24 12.72 -1.65
N ILE A 29 2.14 13.36 -1.26
CA ILE A 29 1.93 14.80 -1.39
C ILE A 29 2.97 15.56 -0.57
N MET A 30 3.19 15.20 0.70
CA MET A 30 4.17 15.86 1.56
C MET A 30 5.59 15.78 0.97
N SER A 31 5.95 14.63 0.40
CA SER A 31 7.25 14.39 -0.23
C SER A 31 7.43 15.14 -1.56
N LEU A 32 6.34 15.47 -2.26
CA LEU A 32 6.37 16.22 -3.52
C LEU A 32 6.53 17.73 -3.31
N PHE A 33 6.13 18.26 -2.15
CA PHE A 33 6.25 19.69 -1.84
C PHE A 33 7.63 20.10 -1.31
N GLY A 34 8.56 19.16 -1.18
CA GLY A 34 9.97 19.43 -0.85
C GLY A 34 10.54 18.41 0.13
N PRO A 35 11.87 18.36 0.28
CA PRO A 35 12.51 17.50 1.26
C PRO A 35 12.04 17.87 2.67
N VAL A 36 11.60 16.88 3.44
CA VAL A 36 11.27 17.07 4.86
C VAL A 36 12.60 17.34 5.59
N PRO A 37 12.80 18.51 6.22
CA PRO A 37 14.09 18.92 6.76
C PRO A 37 14.69 17.92 7.76
N GLU A 38 13.84 17.22 8.51
CA GLU A 38 14.23 16.22 9.51
C GLU A 38 14.30 14.78 8.97
N ALA A 39 13.99 14.56 7.69
CA ALA A 39 13.95 13.24 7.07
C ALA A 39 14.47 13.27 5.63
N ALA A 40 15.78 13.43 5.47
CA ALA A 40 16.48 13.48 4.18
C ALA A 40 16.25 12.26 3.25
N GLN A 41 15.79 11.15 3.83
CA GLN A 41 15.41 9.91 3.15
C GLN A 41 14.03 10.00 2.44
N ILE A 42 13.23 11.02 2.74
CA ILE A 42 11.99 11.32 2.04
C ILE A 42 12.30 12.18 0.80
N THR A 43 12.51 11.50 -0.33
CA THR A 43 12.83 12.15 -1.62
C THR A 43 11.57 12.34 -2.49
N PRO A 44 11.59 13.26 -3.47
CA PRO A 44 10.47 13.41 -4.41
C PRO A 44 10.13 12.12 -5.18
N TYR A 45 11.12 11.26 -5.46
CA TYR A 45 10.89 9.94 -6.05
C TYR A 45 10.09 9.02 -5.12
N LEU A 46 10.45 9.00 -3.82
CA LEU A 46 9.70 8.29 -2.79
C LEU A 46 8.27 8.84 -2.66
N GLY A 47 8.11 10.14 -2.86
CA GLY A 47 6.83 10.82 -2.94
C GLY A 47 5.95 10.34 -4.10
N GLY A 48 6.48 10.36 -5.31
CA GLY A 48 5.75 9.96 -6.52
C GLY A 48 5.26 8.51 -6.47
N ARG A 49 6.12 7.58 -6.06
CA ARG A 49 5.72 6.15 -5.93
C ARG A 49 4.68 5.92 -4.83
N SER A 50 4.80 6.62 -3.70
CA SER A 50 3.84 6.52 -2.59
C SER A 50 2.48 7.09 -2.99
N PHE A 51 2.48 8.24 -3.66
CA PHE A 51 1.24 8.83 -4.18
C PHE A 51 0.56 7.91 -5.21
N GLY A 52 1.34 7.37 -6.15
CA GLY A 52 0.84 6.42 -7.15
C GLY A 52 0.24 5.17 -6.51
N LEU A 53 0.90 4.57 -5.53
CA LEU A 53 0.35 3.43 -4.79
C LEU A 53 -0.94 3.80 -4.04
N GLY A 54 -0.99 5.00 -3.46
CA GLY A 54 -2.20 5.50 -2.80
C GLY A 54 -3.39 5.61 -3.77
N LEU A 55 -3.15 6.07 -5.00
CA LEU A 55 -4.18 6.06 -6.06
C LEU A 55 -4.62 4.65 -6.44
N VAL A 56 -3.69 3.70 -6.54
CA VAL A 56 -4.02 2.29 -6.83
C VAL A 56 -4.96 1.72 -5.76
N PHE A 57 -4.70 1.99 -4.47
CA PHE A 57 -5.61 1.60 -3.39
C PHE A 57 -6.96 2.33 -3.49
N ALA A 58 -6.98 3.63 -3.77
CA ALA A 58 -8.21 4.38 -3.96
C ALA A 58 -9.08 3.80 -5.10
N PHE A 59 -8.46 3.48 -6.24
CA PHE A 59 -9.15 2.85 -7.36
C PHE A 59 -9.68 1.47 -7.01
N ALA A 60 -8.96 0.66 -6.22
CA ALA A 60 -9.47 -0.62 -5.76
C ALA A 60 -10.76 -0.48 -4.94
N VAL A 61 -10.83 0.54 -4.08
CA VAL A 61 -12.03 0.85 -3.29
C VAL A 61 -13.18 1.36 -4.16
N LEU A 62 -12.89 2.21 -5.15
CA LEU A 62 -13.90 2.78 -6.05
C LEU A 62 -14.49 1.73 -7.00
N LEU A 63 -13.65 0.85 -7.56
CA LEU A 63 -14.06 -0.16 -8.53
C LEU A 63 -14.75 -1.37 -7.89
N LYS A 64 -14.63 -1.54 -6.56
CA LYS A 64 -15.35 -2.56 -5.78
C LYS A 64 -15.26 -3.97 -6.39
N SER A 65 -14.09 -4.34 -6.90
CA SER A 65 -13.85 -5.65 -7.50
C SER A 65 -12.77 -6.40 -6.72
N PRO A 66 -12.96 -7.69 -6.38
CA PRO A 66 -11.91 -8.49 -5.77
C PRO A 66 -10.59 -8.47 -6.56
N ALA A 67 -10.66 -8.45 -7.89
CA ALA A 67 -9.47 -8.36 -8.74
C ALA A 67 -8.67 -7.07 -8.52
N THR A 68 -9.35 -5.93 -8.34
CA THR A 68 -8.68 -4.64 -8.12
C THR A 68 -8.07 -4.56 -6.72
N TYR A 69 -8.70 -5.16 -5.71
CA TYR A 69 -8.10 -5.29 -4.37
C TYR A 69 -6.86 -6.18 -4.40
N ILE A 70 -6.91 -7.33 -5.06
CA ILE A 70 -5.74 -8.22 -5.20
C ILE A 70 -4.59 -7.47 -5.86
N ALA A 71 -4.84 -6.80 -6.99
CA ALA A 71 -3.83 -6.03 -7.70
C ALA A 71 -3.23 -4.91 -6.82
N ALA A 72 -4.08 -4.17 -6.09
CA ALA A 72 -3.61 -3.09 -5.23
C ALA A 72 -2.74 -3.57 -4.07
N PHE A 73 -3.16 -4.63 -3.37
CA PHE A 73 -2.37 -5.19 -2.29
C PHE A 73 -1.08 -5.87 -2.78
N ILE A 74 -1.10 -6.53 -3.94
CA ILE A 74 0.14 -7.05 -4.55
C ILE A 74 1.08 -5.91 -4.93
N ALA A 75 0.58 -4.84 -5.53
CA ALA A 75 1.37 -3.66 -5.85
C ALA A 75 1.98 -3.02 -4.59
N GLY A 76 1.21 -2.94 -3.51
CA GLY A 76 1.69 -2.50 -2.20
C GLY A 76 2.83 -3.37 -1.69
N ALA A 77 2.64 -4.69 -1.64
CA ALA A 77 3.67 -5.62 -1.20
C ALA A 77 4.93 -5.55 -2.07
N ALA A 78 4.79 -5.49 -3.40
CA ALA A 78 5.92 -5.39 -4.32
C ALA A 78 6.71 -4.09 -4.10
N ARG A 79 6.02 -2.98 -3.82
CA ARG A 79 6.67 -1.70 -3.51
C ARG A 79 7.47 -1.79 -2.20
N GLU A 80 6.89 -2.33 -1.13
CA GLU A 80 7.61 -2.48 0.15
C GLU A 80 8.82 -3.43 0.01
N ILE A 81 8.68 -4.53 -0.75
CA ILE A 81 9.81 -5.43 -1.04
C ILE A 81 10.92 -4.68 -1.80
N GLY A 82 10.55 -3.86 -2.78
CA GLY A 82 11.49 -3.00 -3.50
C GLY A 82 12.20 -2.00 -2.58
N ASP A 83 11.49 -1.47 -1.58
CA ASP A 83 12.04 -0.55 -0.59
C ASP A 83 13.04 -1.27 0.34
N ILE A 84 12.77 -2.51 0.76
CA ILE A 84 13.73 -3.34 1.51
C ILE A 84 15.01 -3.56 0.71
N PHE A 85 14.89 -3.92 -0.57
CA PHE A 85 16.06 -4.07 -1.44
C PHE A 85 16.81 -2.75 -1.60
N GLY A 86 16.11 -1.62 -1.67
CA GLY A 86 16.71 -0.29 -1.67
C GLY A 86 17.49 0.00 -0.39
N GLU A 87 16.90 -0.28 0.77
CA GLU A 87 17.51 -0.06 2.08
C GLU A 87 18.79 -0.89 2.27
N LEU A 88 18.83 -2.11 1.75
CA LEU A 88 20.02 -2.97 1.77
C LEU A 88 21.19 -2.41 0.94
N THR A 89 20.95 -1.45 0.04
CA THR A 89 22.01 -0.78 -0.73
C THR A 89 22.59 0.45 -0.05
N ASN A 90 22.00 0.89 1.08
CA ASN A 90 22.53 2.01 1.85
C ASN A 90 23.83 1.62 2.57
N THR A 91 24.73 2.60 2.77
CA THR A 91 25.98 2.39 3.51
C THR A 91 25.76 1.98 4.96
N THR A 92 24.62 2.39 5.54
CA THR A 92 24.19 2.03 6.89
C THR A 92 22.70 1.67 6.87
N PRO A 93 22.35 0.42 6.54
CA PRO A 93 20.95 -0.02 6.49
C PRO A 93 20.27 0.06 7.85
N SER A 94 19.04 0.52 7.87
CA SER A 94 18.17 0.56 9.04
C SER A 94 17.37 -0.73 9.18
N MET A 95 17.73 -1.57 10.16
CA MET A 95 16.95 -2.77 10.50
C MET A 95 15.50 -2.44 10.89
N GLY A 96 15.26 -1.27 11.49
CA GLY A 96 13.92 -0.81 11.85
C GLY A 96 13.06 -0.53 10.61
N THR A 97 13.63 0.14 9.62
CA THR A 97 12.95 0.45 8.34
C THR A 97 12.60 -0.83 7.61
N MET A 98 13.58 -1.74 7.42
CA MET A 98 13.34 -3.02 6.74
C MET A 98 12.28 -3.88 7.44
N THR A 99 12.27 -3.88 8.78
CA THR A 99 11.26 -4.64 9.55
C THR A 99 9.86 -4.05 9.36
N ALA A 100 9.74 -2.72 9.32
CA ALA A 100 8.46 -2.06 9.09
C ALA A 100 7.94 -2.34 7.67
N GLU A 101 8.78 -2.23 6.65
CA GLU A 101 8.46 -2.53 5.25
C GLU A 101 8.08 -4.01 5.08
N ALA A 102 8.83 -4.94 5.69
CA ALA A 102 8.51 -6.36 5.66
C ALA A 102 7.15 -6.65 6.32
N GLY A 103 6.86 -6.03 7.46
CA GLY A 103 5.57 -6.13 8.13
C GLY A 103 4.42 -5.64 7.24
N PHE A 104 4.61 -4.50 6.58
CA PHE A 104 3.62 -3.94 5.66
C PHE A 104 3.42 -4.84 4.43
N ALA A 105 4.50 -5.39 3.86
CA ALA A 105 4.43 -6.34 2.75
C ALA A 105 3.62 -7.59 3.12
N ILE A 106 3.84 -8.15 4.32
CA ILE A 106 3.10 -9.30 4.83
C ILE A 106 1.60 -8.96 4.98
N VAL A 107 1.26 -7.81 5.58
CA VAL A 107 -0.13 -7.37 5.73
C VAL A 107 -0.80 -7.24 4.36
N CYS A 108 -0.10 -6.67 3.37
CA CYS A 108 -0.59 -6.58 2.00
C CYS A 108 -0.82 -7.96 1.38
N LEU A 109 0.14 -8.88 1.47
CA LEU A 109 -0.02 -10.24 0.92
C LEU A 109 -1.18 -11.00 1.57
N LEU A 110 -1.38 -10.85 2.89
CA LEU A 110 -2.52 -11.42 3.59
C LEU A 110 -3.84 -10.80 3.10
N ALA A 111 -3.91 -9.48 2.93
CA ALA A 111 -5.10 -8.81 2.41
C ALA A 111 -5.39 -9.22 0.95
N ALA A 112 -4.37 -9.37 0.12
CA ALA A 112 -4.49 -9.90 -1.24
C ALA A 112 -5.03 -11.34 -1.25
N TYR A 113 -4.52 -12.20 -0.37
CA TYR A 113 -5.00 -13.57 -0.21
C TYR A 113 -6.47 -13.63 0.21
N LEU A 114 -6.88 -12.79 1.15
CA LEU A 114 -8.28 -12.72 1.59
C LEU A 114 -9.20 -12.20 0.46
N ALA A 115 -8.75 -11.22 -0.33
CA ALA A 115 -9.48 -10.75 -1.51
C ALA A 115 -9.58 -11.84 -2.60
N TYR A 116 -8.51 -12.64 -2.79
CA TYR A 116 -8.52 -13.79 -3.69
C TYR A 116 -9.52 -14.87 -3.25
N LYS A 117 -9.53 -15.22 -1.96
CA LYS A 117 -10.49 -16.18 -1.39
C LYS A 117 -11.94 -15.71 -1.59
N ALA A 118 -12.20 -14.42 -1.38
CA ALA A 118 -13.52 -13.80 -1.61
C ALA A 118 -13.98 -13.94 -3.07
N ARG A 119 -13.09 -13.71 -4.04
CA ARG A 119 -13.38 -13.88 -5.47
C ARG A 119 -13.87 -15.29 -5.79
N ASN A 120 -13.20 -16.31 -5.26
CA ASN A 120 -13.47 -17.72 -5.57
C ASN A 120 -14.67 -18.30 -4.82
N THR A 121 -15.22 -17.58 -3.84
CA THR A 121 -16.47 -17.99 -3.15
C THR A 121 -17.71 -17.47 -3.88
N SER A 122 -17.52 -16.58 -4.87
CA SER A 122 -18.59 -15.90 -5.62
C SER A 122 -18.84 -16.53 -7.00
N GLN A 123 -18.08 -17.57 -7.36
CA GLN A 123 -18.25 -18.39 -8.57
C GLN A 123 -18.82 -19.75 -8.19
#